data_AF-A0AAN7SG64-F1
#
_entry.id   AF-A0AAN7SG64-F1
#
_cell.length_a   1.000
_cell.length_b   1.000
_cell.length_c   1.000
_cell.angle_alpha   90.00
_cell.angle_beta   90.00
_cell.angle_gamma   90.00
#
_symmetry.space_group_name_H-M   'P 1'
#
loop_
_entity.id
_entity.type
_entity.pdbx_description
1 polymer ?
#
loop_
_entity_poly.entity_id
_entity_poly.type
_entity_poly.pdbx_seq_one_letter_code
_entity_poly.pdbx_strand_id
1 'polypeptide(L)'
;MRLFFALCRRRHMPNGHIHRGKDRIIKPVTKDDYWKLKTNIEIEEKNMFYLRNSYLTKEQSHGHSKALNIPQDRLMSLIKRKRKFYDDVTLESRLGHLRYSEAWE
;
A
#
# COMPACT_ATOMS: atom_id res chain seq x y z
N MET A 1 -30.94 -18.32 -20.18
CA MET A 1 -31.93 -17.65 -21.08
C MET A 1 -31.21 -16.84 -22.16
N ARG A 2 -31.11 -17.36 -23.39
CA ARG A 2 -30.42 -16.65 -24.50
C ARG A 2 -31.11 -15.33 -24.90
N LEU A 3 -32.44 -15.26 -24.73
CA LEU A 3 -33.25 -14.07 -24.99
C LEU A 3 -32.91 -12.87 -24.07
N PHE A 4 -32.69 -13.09 -22.77
CA PHE A 4 -32.31 -12.02 -21.84
C PHE A 4 -30.95 -11.39 -22.22
N PHE A 5 -29.98 -12.22 -22.62
CA PHE A 5 -28.69 -11.73 -23.13
C PHE A 5 -28.78 -11.06 -24.50
N ALA A 6 -29.82 -11.32 -25.29
CA ALA A 6 -30.05 -10.62 -26.55
C ALA A 6 -30.75 -9.27 -26.33
N LEU A 7 -31.72 -9.22 -25.42
CA LEU A 7 -32.57 -8.06 -25.18
C LEU A 7 -31.98 -7.04 -24.20
N CYS A 8 -31.29 -7.50 -23.15
CA CYS A 8 -30.72 -6.63 -22.11
C CYS A 8 -29.23 -6.33 -22.29
N ARG A 9 -28.62 -6.77 -23.40
CA ARG A 9 -27.20 -6.51 -23.66
C ARG A 9 -26.99 -5.11 -24.21
N ARG A 10 -26.12 -4.36 -23.54
CA ARG A 10 -25.65 -3.07 -24.04
C ARG A 10 -24.98 -3.27 -25.40
N ARG A 11 -25.40 -2.47 -26.38
CA ARG A 11 -24.86 -2.46 -27.75
C ARG A 11 -23.32 -2.35 -27.68
N HIS A 12 -22.61 -3.21 -28.43
CA HIS A 12 -21.13 -3.30 -28.50
C HIS A 12 -20.37 -3.94 -27.31
N MET A 13 -21.03 -4.59 -26.34
CA MET A 13 -20.30 -5.40 -25.36
C MET A 13 -19.87 -6.76 -25.93
N PRO A 14 -18.66 -7.27 -25.65
CA PRO A 14 -18.20 -8.59 -26.10
C PRO A 14 -18.97 -9.75 -25.41
N ASN A 15 -18.90 -10.94 -26.00
CA ASN A 15 -19.44 -12.15 -25.39
C ASN A 15 -18.55 -12.60 -24.23
N GLY A 16 -19.11 -12.78 -23.03
CA GLY A 16 -18.37 -13.29 -21.88
C GLY A 16 -17.59 -12.20 -21.13
N HIS A 17 -16.33 -12.48 -20.75
CA HIS A 17 -15.54 -11.59 -19.91
C HIS A 17 -14.99 -10.39 -20.69
N ILE A 18 -15.24 -9.17 -20.21
CA ILE A 18 -14.99 -7.92 -20.97
C ILE A 18 -13.51 -7.72 -21.34
N HIS A 19 -12.58 -8.03 -20.42
CA HIS A 19 -11.14 -7.78 -20.60
C HIS A 19 -10.30 -9.03 -20.93
N ARG A 20 -10.92 -10.19 -21.18
CA ARG A 20 -10.20 -11.48 -21.33
C ARG A 20 -10.85 -12.33 -22.42
N GLY A 21 -10.07 -13.23 -23.04
CA GLY A 21 -10.55 -14.11 -24.11
C GLY A 21 -10.43 -13.48 -25.51
N LYS A 22 -11.09 -14.12 -26.49
CA LYS A 22 -11.02 -13.76 -27.92
C LYS A 22 -11.73 -12.44 -28.21
N ASP A 23 -12.96 -12.29 -27.75
CA ASP A 23 -13.76 -11.09 -27.92
C ASP A 23 -13.61 -10.23 -26.67
N ARG A 24 -12.76 -9.20 -26.71
CA ARG A 24 -12.48 -8.31 -25.58
C ARG A 24 -12.53 -6.85 -25.98
N ILE A 25 -12.86 -5.97 -25.04
CA ILE A 25 -12.72 -4.53 -25.24
C ILE A 25 -11.25 -4.16 -25.01
N ILE A 26 -10.58 -3.72 -26.07
CA ILE A 26 -9.20 -3.24 -26.00
C ILE A 26 -9.27 -1.73 -25.81
N LYS A 27 -8.70 -1.23 -24.70
CA LYS A 27 -8.50 0.21 -24.50
C LYS A 27 -7.41 0.68 -25.50
N PRO A 28 -7.69 1.63 -26.39
CA PRO A 28 -6.66 2.18 -27.26
C PRO A 28 -5.65 2.97 -26.44
N VAL A 29 -4.39 2.96 -26.88
CA VAL A 29 -3.33 3.78 -26.26
C VAL A 29 -3.61 5.24 -26.58
N THR A 30 -3.76 6.05 -25.55
CA THR A 30 -3.95 7.49 -25.69
C THR A 30 -2.61 8.22 -25.76
N LYS A 31 -2.61 9.48 -26.22
CA LYS A 31 -1.41 10.32 -26.21
C LYS A 31 -0.87 10.53 -24.79
N ASP A 32 -1.76 10.64 -23.81
CA ASP A 32 -1.38 10.81 -22.41
C ASP A 32 -0.68 9.57 -21.85
N ASP A 33 -1.16 8.37 -22.22
CA ASP A 33 -0.52 7.11 -21.85
C ASP A 33 0.92 7.05 -22.41
N TYR A 34 1.13 7.53 -23.65
CA TYR A 34 2.47 7.64 -24.25
C TYR A 34 3.37 8.61 -23.51
N TRP A 35 2.90 9.83 -23.23
CA TRP A 35 3.69 10.84 -22.53
C TRP A 35 4.08 10.37 -21.13
N LYS A 36 3.15 9.74 -20.40
CA LYS A 36 3.41 9.16 -19.09
C LYS A 36 4.48 8.07 -19.15
N LEU A 37 4.41 7.18 -20.15
CA LEU A 37 5.40 6.14 -20.32
C LEU A 37 6.78 6.74 -20.61
N LYS A 38 6.84 7.73 -21.51
CA LYS A 38 8.08 8.43 -21.85
C LYS A 38 8.71 9.08 -20.61
N THR A 39 7.94 9.83 -19.83
CA THR A 39 8.45 10.47 -18.61
C THR A 39 8.95 9.46 -17.57
N ASN A 40 8.28 8.30 -17.45
CA ASN A 40 8.71 7.26 -16.53
C ASN A 40 10.05 6.65 -16.93
N ILE A 41 10.26 6.42 -18.24
CA ILE A 41 11.53 5.92 -18.77
C ILE A 41 12.65 6.93 -18.52
N GLU A 42 12.40 8.22 -18.77
CA GLU A 42 13.38 9.28 -18.50
C GLU A 42 13.78 9.36 -17.01
N ILE A 43 12.82 9.16 -16.10
CA ILE A 43 13.07 9.08 -14.66
C ILE A 43 13.89 7.82 -14.33
N GLU A 44 13.54 6.69 -14.92
CA GLU A 44 14.25 5.42 -14.72
C GLU A 44 15.71 5.51 -15.18
N GLU A 45 15.97 6.10 -16.33
CA GLU A 45 17.33 6.34 -16.83
C GLU A 45 18.15 7.21 -15.87
N LYS A 46 17.57 8.29 -15.33
CA LYS A 46 18.21 9.13 -14.32
C LYS A 46 18.50 8.34 -13.05
N ASN A 47 17.56 7.53 -12.58
CA ASN A 47 17.74 6.69 -11.40
C ASN A 47 18.84 5.65 -11.62
N MET A 48 18.88 5.00 -12.78
CA MET A 48 19.93 4.06 -13.14
C MET A 48 21.32 4.72 -13.14
N PHE A 49 21.42 5.94 -13.68
CA PHE A 49 22.65 6.70 -13.65
C PHE A 49 23.15 6.94 -12.21
N TYR A 50 22.27 7.36 -11.30
CA TYR A 50 22.63 7.58 -9.89
C TYR A 50 22.99 6.28 -9.15
N LEU A 51 22.29 5.19 -9.45
CA LEU A 51 22.50 3.91 -8.77
C LEU A 51 23.70 3.11 -9.31
N ARG A 52 24.26 3.50 -10.47
CA ARG A 52 25.37 2.79 -11.12
C ARG A 52 26.66 2.80 -10.29
N ASN A 53 26.94 3.90 -9.61
CA ASN A 53 28.20 4.09 -8.88
C ASN A 53 27.94 4.14 -7.38
N SER A 54 28.01 2.98 -6.73
CA SER A 54 27.87 2.89 -5.27
C SER A 54 29.09 3.48 -4.55
N TYR A 55 28.86 4.21 -3.47
CA TYR A 55 29.92 4.78 -2.63
C TYR A 55 30.77 3.72 -1.92
N LEU A 56 30.15 2.64 -1.45
CA LEU A 56 30.83 1.52 -0.76
C LEU A 56 30.77 0.26 -1.60
N THR A 57 31.84 -0.54 -1.54
CA THR A 57 31.81 -1.91 -2.05
C THR A 57 30.99 -2.81 -1.12
N LYS A 58 30.57 -3.98 -1.62
CA LYS A 58 29.80 -4.96 -0.83
C LYS A 58 30.55 -5.38 0.45
N GLU A 59 31.87 -5.53 0.33
CA GLU A 59 32.75 -5.91 1.44
C GLU A 59 32.82 -4.80 2.49
N GLN A 60 33.02 -3.54 2.08
CA GLN A 60 33.03 -2.38 2.98
C GLN A 60 31.68 -2.14 3.66
N SER A 61 30.59 -2.42 2.96
CA SER A 61 29.25 -2.33 3.53
C SER A 61 28.95 -3.44 4.54
N HIS A 62 29.75 -4.51 4.61
CA HIS A 62 29.48 -5.60 5.55
C HIS A 62 29.71 -5.13 7.00
N GLY A 63 28.70 -5.24 7.85
CA GLY A 63 28.83 -4.97 9.28
C GLY A 63 28.83 -3.50 9.71
N HIS A 64 28.83 -2.52 8.78
CA HIS A 64 28.81 -1.09 9.12
C HIS A 64 27.65 -0.71 10.05
N SER A 65 26.47 -1.30 9.85
CA SER A 65 25.26 -1.02 10.63
C SER A 65 25.20 -1.78 11.96
N LYS A 66 26.05 -2.80 12.17
CA LYS A 66 26.16 -3.51 13.45
C LYS A 66 26.85 -2.65 14.49
N ALA A 67 27.87 -1.89 14.09
CA ALA A 67 28.58 -0.96 14.99
C ALA A 67 27.64 0.13 15.55
N LEU A 68 26.58 0.48 14.81
CA LEU A 68 25.61 1.50 15.21
C LEU A 68 24.44 0.96 16.03
N ASN A 69 24.39 -0.35 16.35
CA ASN A 69 23.31 -1.04 17.06
C ASN A 69 21.88 -0.85 16.50
N ILE A 70 21.73 -0.18 15.36
CA ILE A 70 20.45 0.08 14.65
C ILE A 70 19.55 -1.16 14.55
N PRO A 71 20.04 -2.36 14.14
CA PRO A 71 19.16 -3.53 14.05
C PRO A 71 18.60 -3.97 15.42
N GLN A 72 19.40 -3.84 16.48
CA GLN A 72 18.99 -4.20 17.84
C GLN A 72 17.97 -3.20 18.38
N ASP A 73 18.18 -1.91 18.17
CA ASP A 73 17.26 -0.85 18.60
C ASP A 73 15.91 -0.93 17.87
N ARG A 74 15.94 -1.20 16.56
CA ARG A 74 14.72 -1.46 15.77
C ARG A 74 13.99 -2.70 16.27
N LEU A 75 14.70 -3.78 16.56
CA LEU A 75 14.08 -4.99 17.11
C LEU A 75 13.45 -4.70 18.49
N MET A 76 14.17 -4.01 19.38
CA MET A 76 13.68 -3.67 20.72
C MET A 76 12.47 -2.75 20.69
N SER A 77 12.44 -1.75 19.80
CA SER A 77 11.26 -0.88 19.62
C SER A 77 10.04 -1.65 19.11
N LEU A 78 10.21 -2.62 18.19
CA LEU A 78 9.14 -3.50 17.75
C LEU A 78 8.61 -4.38 18.89
N ILE A 79 9.51 -4.95 19.70
CA ILE A 79 9.15 -5.75 20.88
C ILE A 79 8.38 -4.89 21.89
N LYS A 80 8.84 -3.66 22.18
CA LYS A 80 8.17 -2.71 23.08
C LYS A 80 6.79 -2.30 22.57
N ARG A 81 6.60 -2.19 21.25
CA ARG A 81 5.30 -1.85 20.64
C ARG A 81 4.28 -2.98 20.79
N LYS A 82 4.71 -4.23 20.86
CA LYS A 82 3.83 -5.38 21.07
C LYS A 82 3.42 -5.43 22.54
N ARG A 83 2.28 -4.81 22.87
CA ARG A 83 1.66 -4.95 24.19
C ARG A 83 1.22 -6.40 24.38
N LYS A 84 1.75 -7.07 25.41
CA LYS A 84 1.34 -8.44 25.77
C LYS A 84 -0.04 -8.47 26.44
N PHE A 85 -0.45 -7.36 27.04
CA PHE A 85 -1.66 -7.24 27.83
C PHE A 85 -2.39 -5.93 27.49
N TYR A 86 -3.69 -5.92 27.77
CA TYR A 86 -4.49 -4.70 27.72
C TYR A 86 -4.10 -3.77 28.88
N ASP A 87 -4.37 -2.47 28.74
CA ASP A 87 -4.14 -1.52 29.82
C ASP A 87 -5.10 -1.80 30.98
N ASP A 88 -4.62 -1.66 32.22
CA ASP A 88 -5.45 -1.81 33.40
C ASP A 88 -6.52 -0.71 33.41
N VAL A 89 -7.79 -1.11 33.50
CA VAL A 89 -8.91 -0.16 33.55
C VAL A 89 -9.54 -0.21 34.93
N THR A 90 -9.62 0.94 35.59
CA THR A 90 -10.29 1.07 36.88
C THR A 90 -11.81 1.12 36.71
N LEU A 91 -12.53 0.69 37.75
CA LEU A 91 -14.00 0.72 37.79
C LEU A 91 -14.53 2.16 37.63
N GLU A 92 -13.83 3.13 38.21
CA GLU A 92 -14.09 4.56 38.08
C GLU A 92 -13.98 5.05 36.62
N SER A 93 -12.94 4.63 35.89
CA SER A 93 -12.78 4.99 34.48
C SER A 93 -13.94 4.47 33.62
N ARG A 94 -14.47 3.29 33.96
CA ARG A 94 -15.63 2.71 33.27
C ARG A 94 -16.93 3.40 33.65
N LEU A 95 -17.14 3.71 34.93
CA LEU A 95 -18.41 4.25 35.44
C LEU A 95 -18.48 5.78 35.43
N GLY A 96 -17.38 6.49 35.17
CA GLY A 96 -17.32 7.96 35.17
C GLY A 96 -18.30 8.61 34.19
N HIS A 97 -18.63 7.93 33.08
CA HIS A 97 -19.63 8.41 32.12
C HIS A 97 -21.05 8.55 32.72
N LEU A 98 -21.36 7.85 33.81
CA LEU A 98 -22.67 7.92 34.48
C LEU A 98 -22.84 9.21 35.29
N ARG A 99 -21.75 9.95 35.55
CA ARG A 99 -21.77 11.21 36.30
C ARG A 99 -22.22 12.40 35.45
N TYR A 100 -22.59 12.20 34.18
CA TYR A 100 -23.00 13.30 33.30
C TYR A 100 -24.24 14.05 33.79
N SER A 101 -25.08 13.41 34.62
CA SER A 101 -26.32 13.97 35.17
C SER A 101 -26.21 14.40 36.64
N GLU A 102 -25.01 14.43 37.22
CA GLU A 102 -24.79 14.90 38.59
C GLU A 102 -24.93 16.42 38.65
N ALA A 103 -26.11 16.90 39.06
CA ALA A 103 -26.33 18.32 39.35
C ALA A 103 -25.83 18.64 40.77
N TRP A 104 -25.31 19.85 40.96
CA TRP A 104 -24.95 20.37 42.28
C TRP A 104 -26.23 20.81 43.00
N GLU A 105 -26.39 20.47 44.28
CA GLU A 105 -27.45 21.02 45.15
C GLU A 105 -27.25 22.54 45.38
#